data_AF-A0A952EWS6-F1
#
_entry.id   AF-A0A952EWS6-F1
#
_cell.length_a   1.000
_cell.length_b   1.000
_cell.length_c   1.000
_cell.angle_alpha   90.00
_cell.angle_beta   90.00
_cell.angle_gamma   90.00
#
_symmetry.space_group_name_H-M   'P 1'
#
loop_
_entity.id
_entity.type
_entity.pdbx_description
1 polymer ?
#
loop_
_entity_poly.entity_id
_entity_poly.type
_entity_poly.pdbx_seq_one_letter_code
_entity_poly.pdbx_strand_id
1 'polypeptide(L)'
;VLLANLVSLGDIAVTYRNDLEQLLVLFPQGTAVMSAIAVADSGVKQAYRGIYLDFNLNLNLPPPCNTGFLPVRQQRSPSDQDYPERPAGELYCRVPQDSDLNVRGVRNIPCETKPGKRAPTVELCEGDEPYIPLNDGLNWKGDPNATLSGQGVPQYAPGQDPRLLPPEGTGAALPSSGDPSPVAVVPYDPATGDYIGPDGKRYTQADLAHPQNKTWQSMLVAPTP
;
A
#
# COMPACT_ATOMS: atom_id res chain seq x y z
N VAL A 1 -6.45 9.04 25.96
CA VAL A 1 -6.64 8.08 24.83
C VAL A 1 -7.05 8.79 23.55
N LEU A 2 -8.19 9.49 23.49
CA LEU A 2 -8.64 10.23 22.30
C LEU A 2 -7.59 11.21 21.73
N LEU A 3 -7.02 12.06 22.59
CA LEU A 3 -6.02 13.05 22.16
C LEU A 3 -4.74 12.40 21.59
N ALA A 4 -4.26 11.32 22.20
CA ALA A 4 -3.09 10.59 21.71
C ALA A 4 -3.35 9.93 20.34
N ASN A 5 -4.55 9.37 20.14
CA ASN A 5 -4.96 8.81 18.85
C ASN A 5 -5.10 9.89 17.77
N LEU A 6 -5.59 11.08 18.12
CA LEU A 6 -5.74 12.20 17.19
C LEU A 6 -4.39 12.80 16.77
N VAL A 7 -3.38 12.80 17.66
CA VAL A 7 -2.02 13.24 17.30
C VAL A 7 -1.39 12.30 16.28
N SER A 8 -1.46 10.98 16.50
CA SER A 8 -0.92 10.00 15.55
C SER A 8 -1.63 10.05 14.18
N LEU A 9 -2.96 10.21 14.16
CA LEU A 9 -3.70 10.40 12.91
C LEU A 9 -3.36 11.73 12.23
N GLY A 10 -3.12 12.78 13.01
CA GLY A 10 -2.68 14.08 12.52
C GLY A 10 -1.34 13.99 11.80
N ASP A 11 -0.36 13.29 12.38
CA ASP A 11 0.96 13.10 11.77
C ASP A 11 0.85 12.34 10.45
N ILE A 12 0.05 11.26 10.40
CA ILE A 12 -0.20 10.52 9.15
C ILE A 12 -0.86 11.44 8.10
N ALA A 13 -1.88 12.21 8.49
CA ALA A 13 -2.55 13.13 7.56
C ALA A 13 -1.61 14.22 7.03
N VAL A 14 -0.63 14.66 7.82
CA VAL A 14 0.40 15.62 7.40
C VAL A 14 1.40 14.97 6.44
N THR A 15 1.86 13.75 6.74
CA THR A 15 2.76 12.99 5.86
C THR A 15 2.13 12.76 4.49
N TYR A 16 0.87 12.33 4.46
CA TYR A 16 0.12 11.99 3.23
C TYR A 16 -0.70 13.17 2.67
N ARG A 17 -0.37 14.41 3.05
CA ARG A 17 -1.15 15.59 2.63
C ARG A 17 -1.26 15.71 1.11
N ASN A 18 -0.17 15.45 0.39
CA ASN A 18 -0.13 15.56 -1.07
C ASN A 18 -1.10 14.55 -1.73
N ASP A 19 -1.16 13.33 -1.21
CA ASP A 19 -2.09 12.30 -1.68
C ASP A 19 -3.55 12.65 -1.40
N LEU A 20 -3.83 13.22 -0.21
CA LEU A 20 -5.17 13.68 0.12
C LEU A 20 -5.63 14.83 -0.79
N GLU A 21 -4.77 15.82 -1.03
CA GLU A 21 -5.04 16.91 -1.98
C GLU A 21 -5.27 16.36 -3.39
N GLN A 22 -4.42 15.44 -3.86
CA GLN A 22 -4.58 14.79 -5.15
C GLN A 22 -5.91 14.04 -5.24
N LEU A 23 -6.29 13.27 -4.21
CA LEU A 23 -7.54 12.54 -4.18
C LEU A 23 -8.73 13.50 -4.30
N LEU A 24 -8.73 14.60 -3.55
CA LEU A 24 -9.81 15.59 -3.59
C LEU A 24 -9.92 16.31 -4.95
N VAL A 25 -8.81 16.47 -5.67
CA VAL A 25 -8.82 17.04 -7.03
C VAL A 25 -9.26 16.01 -8.08
N LEU A 26 -8.76 14.78 -7.99
CA LEU A 26 -9.01 13.74 -8.98
C LEU A 26 -10.38 13.09 -8.81
N PHE A 27 -10.94 13.04 -7.60
CA PHE A 27 -12.20 12.34 -7.35
C PHE A 27 -13.38 12.90 -8.15
N PRO A 28 -13.67 14.22 -8.16
CA PRO A 28 -14.76 14.76 -8.98
C PRO A 28 -14.58 14.45 -10.47
N GLN A 29 -13.36 14.62 -11.00
CA GLN A 29 -13.08 14.33 -12.41
C GLN A 29 -13.20 12.83 -12.72
N GLY A 30 -12.74 11.96 -11.82
CA GLY A 30 -12.91 10.52 -11.92
C GLY A 30 -14.38 10.14 -11.98
N THR A 31 -15.22 10.71 -11.12
CA THR A 31 -16.68 10.49 -11.17
C THR A 31 -17.31 10.99 -12.47
N ALA A 32 -16.86 12.15 -12.98
CA ALA A 32 -17.34 12.68 -14.26
C ALA A 32 -16.98 11.73 -15.42
N VAL A 33 -15.74 11.26 -15.50
CA VAL A 33 -15.30 10.29 -16.53
C VAL A 33 -16.08 8.98 -16.43
N MET A 34 -16.25 8.44 -15.21
CA MET A 34 -17.02 7.21 -14.98
C MET A 34 -18.51 7.39 -15.30
N SER A 35 -19.09 8.57 -15.09
CA SER A 35 -20.46 8.85 -15.50
C SER A 35 -20.58 8.94 -17.03
N ALA A 36 -19.59 9.52 -17.72
CA ALA A 36 -19.59 9.67 -19.17
C ALA A 36 -19.64 8.32 -19.89
N ILE A 37 -18.91 7.32 -19.40
CA ILE A 37 -18.96 5.95 -19.95
C ILE A 37 -20.31 5.23 -19.67
N ALA A 38 -21.12 5.69 -18.72
CA ALA A 38 -22.44 5.13 -18.47
C ALA A 38 -23.55 5.83 -19.28
N VAL A 39 -23.37 7.12 -19.63
CA VAL A 39 -24.41 7.94 -20.28
C VAL A 39 -24.83 7.38 -21.65
N ALA A 40 -23.86 6.93 -22.46
CA ALA A 40 -24.14 6.45 -23.82
C ALA A 40 -25.17 5.30 -23.87
N ASP A 41 -25.15 4.42 -22.87
CA ASP A 41 -26.03 3.24 -22.80
C ASP A 41 -27.23 3.40 -21.85
N SER A 42 -27.32 4.53 -21.13
CA SER A 42 -28.30 4.77 -20.05
C SER A 42 -29.78 4.63 -20.46
N GLY A 43 -30.10 4.78 -21.75
CA GLY A 43 -31.46 4.69 -22.29
C GLY A 43 -31.69 3.56 -23.29
N VAL A 44 -30.70 2.71 -23.54
CA VAL A 44 -30.77 1.67 -24.58
C VAL A 44 -31.42 0.40 -24.01
N LYS A 45 -32.39 -0.17 -24.74
CA LYS A 45 -33.00 -1.47 -24.39
C LYS A 45 -32.06 -2.61 -24.79
N GLN A 46 -31.20 -2.99 -23.87
CA GLN A 46 -30.26 -4.11 -24.02
C GLN A 46 -30.61 -5.24 -23.04
N ALA A 47 -30.33 -6.49 -23.41
CA ALA A 47 -30.57 -7.67 -22.56
C ALA A 47 -29.70 -7.66 -21.29
N TYR A 48 -28.53 -7.02 -21.34
CA TYR A 48 -27.62 -6.83 -20.21
C TYR A 48 -27.38 -5.33 -20.04
N ARG A 49 -27.60 -4.80 -18.84
CA ARG A 49 -27.28 -3.39 -18.54
C ARG A 49 -25.84 -3.29 -18.08
N GLY A 50 -25.06 -2.37 -18.66
CA GLY A 50 -23.66 -2.17 -18.32
C GLY A 50 -23.18 -0.76 -18.65
N ILE A 51 -21.89 -0.52 -18.37
CA ILE A 51 -21.15 0.62 -18.92
C ILE A 51 -20.94 0.41 -20.41
N TYR A 52 -20.87 1.51 -21.16
CA TYR A 52 -20.53 1.47 -22.57
C TYR A 52 -19.16 0.82 -22.76
N LEU A 53 -19.13 -0.30 -23.49
CA LEU A 53 -17.92 -1.07 -23.77
C LEU A 53 -17.64 -1.00 -25.26
N ASP A 54 -16.53 -0.35 -25.61
CA ASP A 54 -15.98 -0.34 -26.96
C ASP A 54 -14.64 -1.06 -26.98
N PHE A 55 -14.56 -2.14 -27.76
CA PHE A 55 -13.36 -2.96 -27.90
C PHE A 55 -12.46 -2.38 -28.99
N ASN A 56 -11.77 -1.29 -28.67
CA ASN A 56 -10.71 -0.78 -29.52
C ASN A 56 -9.46 -1.67 -29.42
N LEU A 57 -8.93 -2.08 -30.56
CA LEU A 57 -7.72 -2.90 -30.69
C LEU A 57 -6.46 -2.08 -30.37
N ASN A 58 -6.24 -1.81 -29.08
CA ASN A 58 -4.99 -1.21 -28.59
C ASN A 58 -4.01 -2.32 -28.16
N LEU A 59 -3.58 -3.15 -29.12
CA LEU A 59 -2.68 -4.27 -28.85
C LEU A 59 -1.29 -3.77 -28.46
N ASN A 60 -0.90 -4.02 -27.20
CA ASN A 60 0.45 -3.80 -26.69
C ASN A 60 0.98 -2.37 -26.88
N LEU A 61 0.12 -1.35 -26.80
CA LEU A 61 0.55 0.06 -26.82
C LEU A 61 0.00 0.84 -25.60
N PRO A 62 0.86 1.19 -24.62
CA PRO A 62 2.29 0.83 -24.54
C PRO A 62 2.47 -0.68 -24.30
N PRO A 63 3.64 -1.24 -24.63
CA PRO A 63 3.88 -2.66 -24.40
C PRO A 63 3.78 -3.00 -22.90
N PRO A 64 3.23 -4.19 -22.56
CA PRO A 64 3.15 -4.61 -21.17
C PRO A 64 4.56 -4.84 -20.61
N CYS A 65 4.73 -4.50 -19.34
CA CYS A 65 5.97 -4.78 -18.64
C CYS A 65 5.92 -6.17 -18.00
N ASN A 66 6.77 -7.09 -18.46
CA ASN A 66 6.90 -8.43 -17.88
C ASN A 66 8.12 -8.57 -16.95
N THR A 67 9.04 -7.61 -16.96
CA THR A 67 10.23 -7.62 -16.10
C THR A 67 9.83 -7.39 -14.64
N GLY A 68 10.27 -8.29 -13.75
CA GLY A 68 9.92 -8.25 -12.32
C GLY A 68 8.64 -9.02 -11.95
N PHE A 69 8.03 -9.71 -12.92
CA PHE A 69 6.93 -10.63 -12.71
C PHE A 69 7.38 -12.10 -12.84
N LEU A 70 6.54 -13.02 -12.35
CA LEU A 70 6.80 -14.45 -12.47
C LEU A 70 6.80 -14.89 -13.95
N PRO A 71 7.73 -15.76 -14.37
CA PRO A 71 7.74 -16.34 -15.71
C PRO A 71 6.44 -17.06 -16.03
N VAL A 72 6.09 -17.12 -17.32
CA VAL A 72 4.86 -17.78 -17.81
C VAL A 72 4.70 -19.21 -17.26
N ARG A 73 5.79 -19.97 -17.14
CA ARG A 73 5.76 -21.35 -16.60
C ARG A 73 5.43 -21.45 -15.10
N GLN A 74 5.53 -20.34 -14.37
CA GLN A 74 5.17 -20.23 -12.96
C GLN A 74 3.81 -19.55 -12.74
N GLN A 75 3.21 -19.01 -13.82
CA GLN A 75 1.87 -18.42 -13.76
C GLN A 75 0.82 -19.53 -13.78
N ARG A 76 -0.31 -19.27 -13.09
CA ARG A 76 -1.42 -20.23 -12.99
C ARG A 76 -2.15 -20.37 -14.32
N SER A 77 -2.78 -21.53 -14.53
CA SER A 77 -3.63 -21.72 -15.70
C SER A 77 -4.93 -20.93 -15.53
N PRO A 78 -5.44 -20.26 -16.58
CA PRO A 78 -6.76 -19.62 -16.53
C PRO A 78 -7.93 -20.59 -16.26
N SER A 79 -7.70 -21.91 -16.36
CA SER A 79 -8.68 -22.95 -16.07
C SER A 79 -8.83 -23.27 -14.57
N ASP A 80 -7.89 -22.83 -13.73
CA ASP A 80 -7.85 -23.18 -12.32
C ASP A 80 -8.87 -22.34 -11.52
N GLN A 81 -9.68 -22.95 -10.66
CA GLN A 81 -10.81 -22.31 -9.96
C GLN A 81 -10.65 -22.24 -8.42
N ASP A 82 -9.49 -22.60 -7.91
CA ASP A 82 -9.08 -22.55 -6.51
C ASP A 82 -8.47 -21.19 -6.12
N TYR A 83 -8.28 -20.99 -4.81
CA TYR A 83 -7.82 -19.73 -4.20
C TYR A 83 -6.53 -19.95 -3.40
N PRO A 84 -5.36 -19.99 -4.07
CA PRO A 84 -4.09 -20.13 -3.38
C PRO A 84 -3.70 -18.84 -2.66
N GLU A 85 -2.80 -18.98 -1.69
CA GLU A 85 -2.18 -17.83 -1.02
C GLU A 85 -1.38 -16.98 -2.02
N ARG A 86 -1.31 -15.67 -1.79
CA ARG A 86 -0.50 -14.77 -2.61
C ARG A 86 0.97 -15.20 -2.55
N PRO A 87 1.70 -15.27 -3.68
CA PRO A 87 3.15 -15.44 -3.66
C PRO A 87 3.81 -14.39 -2.74
N ALA A 88 4.70 -14.85 -1.87
CA ALA A 88 5.43 -13.96 -0.98
C ALA A 88 6.36 -13.01 -1.75
N GLY A 89 6.59 -11.82 -1.18
CA GLY A 89 7.37 -10.76 -1.80
C GLY A 89 6.60 -9.92 -2.82
N GLU A 90 7.28 -8.92 -3.36
CA GLU A 90 6.72 -7.89 -4.22
C GLU A 90 6.95 -8.20 -5.71
N LEU A 91 5.87 -8.09 -6.48
CA LEU A 91 5.83 -8.29 -7.92
C LEU A 91 5.40 -6.99 -8.58
N TYR A 92 6.31 -6.39 -9.34
CA TYR A 92 6.05 -5.14 -10.02
C TYR A 92 6.98 -4.98 -11.22
N CYS A 93 6.66 -3.99 -12.06
CA CYS A 93 7.49 -3.67 -13.22
C CYS A 93 8.86 -3.12 -12.79
N ARG A 94 9.93 -3.87 -13.09
CA ARG A 94 11.31 -3.57 -12.64
C ARG A 94 12.25 -3.12 -13.76
N VAL A 95 11.77 -2.21 -14.59
CA VAL A 95 12.52 -1.55 -15.69
C VAL A 95 12.93 -0.13 -15.25
N PRO A 96 13.74 0.63 -16.02
CA PRO A 96 14.08 2.01 -15.68
C PRO A 96 12.85 2.89 -15.41
N GLN A 97 12.99 3.84 -14.49
CA GLN A 97 11.86 4.71 -14.06
C GLN A 97 11.35 5.61 -15.19
N ASP A 98 12.21 5.95 -16.15
CA ASP A 98 11.95 6.72 -17.37
C ASP A 98 11.47 5.87 -18.56
N SER A 99 11.33 4.55 -18.38
CA SER A 99 10.82 3.66 -19.43
C SER A 99 9.36 3.98 -19.78
N ASP A 100 9.08 3.97 -21.08
CA ASP A 100 7.74 4.07 -21.68
C ASP A 100 6.88 2.81 -21.45
N LEU A 101 7.51 1.70 -21.06
CA LEU A 101 6.84 0.44 -20.75
C LEU A 101 5.98 0.59 -19.51
N ASN A 102 4.68 0.30 -19.70
CA ASN A 102 3.67 0.30 -18.66
C ASN A 102 3.88 1.40 -17.60
N VAL A 103 3.59 2.65 -17.98
CA VAL A 103 3.67 3.85 -17.13
C VAL A 103 2.83 3.76 -15.85
N ARG A 104 2.01 2.72 -15.72
CA ARG A 104 1.18 2.43 -14.55
C ARG A 104 1.84 1.32 -13.74
N GLY A 105 2.36 1.66 -12.56
CA GLY A 105 2.95 0.69 -11.66
C GLY A 105 3.68 1.34 -10.49
N VAL A 106 3.95 0.55 -9.45
CA VAL A 106 4.49 1.05 -8.18
C VAL A 106 5.91 1.63 -8.28
N ARG A 107 6.69 1.29 -9.31
CA ARG A 107 8.10 1.73 -9.48
C ARG A 107 8.32 3.25 -9.41
N ASN A 108 7.29 4.02 -9.75
CA ASN A 108 7.32 5.48 -9.83
C ASN A 108 6.44 6.15 -8.77
N ILE A 109 6.02 5.43 -7.72
CA ILE A 109 5.26 6.02 -6.61
C ILE A 109 6.15 7.04 -5.87
N PRO A 110 5.68 8.28 -5.63
CA PRO A 110 6.36 9.24 -4.77
C PRO A 110 6.58 8.68 -3.37
N CYS A 111 7.75 8.96 -2.78
CA CYS A 111 8.00 8.64 -1.37
C CYS A 111 7.53 9.79 -0.49
N GLU A 112 6.51 9.56 0.34
CA GLU A 112 5.89 10.62 1.17
C GLU A 112 6.87 11.36 2.09
N THR A 113 7.82 10.63 2.67
CA THR A 113 8.80 11.15 3.62
C THR A 113 10.06 11.73 2.96
N LYS A 114 10.29 11.44 1.67
CA LYS A 114 11.49 11.87 0.92
C LYS A 114 11.12 12.60 -0.37
N PRO A 115 10.93 13.94 -0.31
CA PRO A 115 10.57 14.75 -1.48
C PRO A 115 11.51 14.52 -2.67
N GLY A 116 10.92 14.27 -3.84
CA GLY A 116 11.66 14.03 -5.08
C GLY A 116 12.15 12.59 -5.27
N LYS A 117 12.09 11.73 -4.25
CA LYS A 117 12.37 10.31 -4.38
C LYS A 117 11.11 9.56 -4.83
N ARG A 118 11.32 8.57 -5.71
CA ARG A 118 10.28 7.62 -6.12
C ARG A 118 10.82 6.21 -5.95
N ALA A 119 10.02 5.33 -5.37
CA ALA A 119 10.42 3.95 -5.17
C ALA A 119 9.21 3.01 -5.11
N PRO A 120 9.40 1.72 -5.44
CA PRO A 120 8.34 0.72 -5.43
C PRO A 120 7.96 0.19 -4.04
N THR A 121 8.82 0.35 -3.04
CA THR A 121 8.61 -0.19 -1.69
C THR A 121 8.96 0.83 -0.62
N VAL A 122 8.39 0.64 0.58
CA VAL A 122 8.64 1.52 1.73
C VAL A 122 10.11 1.46 2.16
N GLU A 123 10.73 0.27 2.12
CA GLU A 123 12.13 0.10 2.50
C GLU A 123 13.07 0.88 1.57
N LEU A 124 12.78 0.89 0.27
CA LEU A 124 13.52 1.71 -0.69
C LEU A 124 13.20 3.20 -0.52
N CYS A 125 11.96 3.57 -0.17
CA CYS A 125 11.64 4.96 0.13
C CYS A 125 12.40 5.48 1.35
N GLU A 126 12.40 4.73 2.46
CA GLU A 126 13.04 5.12 3.72
C GLU A 126 14.57 4.93 3.70
N GLY A 127 15.09 4.03 2.85
CA GLY A 127 16.52 3.83 2.66
C GLY A 127 17.20 4.91 1.79
N ASP A 128 18.52 4.91 1.76
CA ASP A 128 19.32 5.81 0.89
C ASP A 128 19.73 5.16 -0.43
N GLU A 129 19.45 3.86 -0.58
CA GLU A 129 19.73 3.13 -1.80
C GLU A 129 18.89 3.66 -2.96
N PRO A 130 19.49 3.79 -4.17
CA PRO A 130 18.76 4.12 -5.36
C PRO A 130 17.96 2.93 -5.87
N TYR A 131 16.89 3.20 -6.63
CA TYR A 131 16.22 2.16 -7.39
C TYR A 131 17.15 1.61 -8.49
N ILE A 132 17.35 0.29 -8.52
CA ILE A 132 18.15 -0.39 -9.53
C ILE A 132 17.24 -1.29 -10.38
N PRO A 133 17.07 -1.03 -11.68
CA PRO A 133 16.25 -1.87 -12.55
C PRO A 133 16.85 -3.28 -12.73
N LEU A 134 16.01 -4.26 -13.08
CA LEU A 134 16.45 -5.62 -13.44
C LEU A 134 17.06 -5.66 -14.84
N ASN A 135 16.42 -5.00 -15.80
CA ASN A 135 16.82 -4.88 -17.20
C ASN A 135 16.03 -3.75 -17.89
N ASP A 136 16.22 -3.58 -19.21
CA ASP A 136 15.56 -2.56 -20.05
C ASP A 136 14.07 -2.84 -20.37
N GLY A 137 13.56 -4.03 -20.07
CA GLY A 137 12.16 -4.42 -20.30
C GLY A 137 11.85 -4.99 -21.68
N LEU A 138 12.79 -4.95 -22.62
CA LEU A 138 12.53 -5.31 -24.02
C LEU A 138 12.95 -6.74 -24.38
N ASN A 139 13.73 -7.42 -23.54
CA ASN A 139 14.22 -8.77 -23.83
C ASN A 139 14.39 -9.63 -22.57
N TRP A 140 14.07 -10.92 -22.70
CA TRP A 140 14.49 -11.95 -21.75
C TRP A 140 15.99 -12.22 -21.91
N LYS A 141 16.78 -12.04 -20.83
CA LYS A 141 18.24 -12.23 -20.87
C LYS A 141 18.67 -13.31 -19.89
N GLY A 142 19.11 -14.45 -20.44
CA GLY A 142 19.94 -15.46 -19.78
C GLY A 142 19.26 -16.36 -18.74
N ASP A 143 18.66 -15.80 -17.69
CA ASP A 143 18.15 -16.56 -16.54
C ASP A 143 16.59 -16.57 -16.48
N PRO A 144 15.98 -17.49 -15.71
CA PRO A 144 14.54 -17.56 -15.48
C PRO A 144 13.88 -16.30 -14.93
N ASN A 145 14.62 -15.30 -14.47
CA ASN A 145 14.05 -14.08 -13.90
C ASN A 145 14.41 -12.84 -14.77
N ALA A 146 15.08 -13.06 -15.90
CA ALA A 146 15.72 -12.08 -16.77
C ALA A 146 16.55 -11.01 -16.03
N THR A 147 17.35 -11.40 -15.02
CA THR A 147 18.03 -10.43 -14.13
C THR A 147 19.44 -10.09 -14.64
N LEU A 148 19.70 -8.82 -14.98
CA LEU A 148 21.07 -8.33 -15.23
C LEU A 148 21.74 -7.82 -13.95
N SER A 149 20.93 -7.34 -13.00
CA SER A 149 21.41 -6.78 -11.74
C SER A 149 21.62 -7.80 -10.62
N GLY A 150 21.33 -9.09 -10.87
CA GLY A 150 21.44 -10.17 -9.88
C GLY A 150 20.38 -10.14 -8.77
N GLN A 151 19.40 -9.24 -8.84
CA GLN A 151 18.31 -9.16 -7.87
C GLN A 151 17.26 -10.24 -8.14
N GLY A 152 16.74 -10.89 -7.09
CA GLY A 152 15.71 -11.93 -7.21
C GLY A 152 14.31 -11.42 -7.60
N VAL A 153 13.48 -12.31 -8.15
CA VAL A 153 12.04 -12.10 -8.42
C VAL A 153 11.23 -13.23 -7.76
N PRO A 154 10.20 -12.96 -6.93
CA PRO A 154 9.76 -11.66 -6.41
C PRO A 154 10.82 -10.93 -5.58
N GLN A 155 10.68 -9.62 -5.38
CA GLN A 155 11.55 -8.86 -4.47
C GLN A 155 11.07 -9.03 -3.03
N TYR A 156 11.95 -9.46 -2.14
CA TYR A 156 11.65 -9.59 -0.72
C TYR A 156 12.15 -8.36 0.04
N ALA A 157 11.53 -8.07 1.19
CA ALA A 157 12.08 -7.13 2.14
C ALA A 157 13.49 -7.57 2.59
N PRO A 158 14.36 -6.64 3.00
CA PRO A 158 15.71 -6.96 3.47
C PRO A 158 15.69 -8.08 4.53
N GLY A 159 16.50 -9.12 4.31
CA GLY A 159 16.60 -10.27 5.22
C GLY A 159 15.45 -11.28 5.15
N GLN A 160 14.46 -11.09 4.26
CA GLN A 160 13.30 -11.99 4.12
C GLN A 160 13.36 -12.87 2.87
N ASP A 161 14.41 -12.76 2.03
CA ASP A 161 14.51 -13.58 0.82
C ASP A 161 14.87 -15.04 1.18
N PRO A 162 13.97 -16.02 0.96
CA PRO A 162 14.21 -17.42 1.29
C PRO A 162 15.33 -18.06 0.44
N ARG A 163 15.79 -17.38 -0.62
CA ARG A 163 16.89 -17.86 -1.48
C ARG A 163 18.26 -17.55 -0.91
N LEU A 164 18.35 -16.60 0.01
CA LEU A 164 19.61 -16.22 0.65
C LEU A 164 19.84 -17.12 1.86
N LEU A 165 21.10 -17.51 2.08
CA LEU A 165 21.49 -18.20 3.31
C LEU A 165 21.21 -17.29 4.51
N PRO A 166 20.74 -17.83 5.66
CA PRO A 166 20.71 -17.06 6.90
C PRO A 166 22.11 -16.49 7.14
N PRO A 167 22.24 -15.22 7.55
CA PRO A 167 23.55 -14.61 7.73
C PRO A 167 24.40 -15.44 8.71
N GLU A 168 25.47 -16.05 8.20
CA GLU A 168 26.47 -16.75 9.00
C GLU A 168 27.32 -15.71 9.75
N GLY A 169 27.00 -15.47 11.03
CA GLY A 169 28.00 -15.08 12.03
C GLY A 169 28.27 -13.58 12.27
N THR A 170 28.00 -13.19 13.53
CA THR A 170 28.64 -12.10 14.30
C THR A 170 28.44 -10.65 13.85
N GLY A 171 27.18 -10.25 13.71
CA GLY A 171 26.76 -8.89 13.97
C GLY A 171 25.41 -8.96 14.63
N ALA A 172 25.27 -8.44 15.86
CA ALA A 172 23.94 -8.18 16.41
C ALA A 172 23.16 -7.43 15.33
N ALA A 173 21.95 -7.89 15.01
CA ALA A 173 21.00 -7.06 14.28
C ALA A 173 21.05 -5.68 14.95
N LEU A 174 21.45 -4.65 14.21
CA LEU A 174 21.25 -3.28 14.67
C LEU A 174 19.78 -3.23 15.08
N PRO A 175 19.45 -2.95 16.35
CA PRO A 175 18.05 -2.79 16.71
C PRO A 175 17.51 -1.72 15.77
N SER A 176 16.44 -2.04 15.04
CA SER A 176 15.67 -1.04 14.33
C SER A 176 15.38 0.08 15.34
N SER A 177 16.03 1.23 15.18
CA SER A 177 15.77 2.40 16.01
C SER A 177 14.37 2.89 15.63
N GLY A 178 13.40 2.34 16.34
CA GLY A 178 11.99 2.40 15.97
C GLY A 178 11.36 1.03 16.15
N ASP A 179 11.51 0.43 17.33
CA ASP A 179 10.50 -0.51 17.80
C ASP A 179 9.18 0.29 17.75
N PRO A 180 8.23 -0.02 16.85
CA PRO A 180 6.94 0.66 16.90
C PRO A 180 6.42 0.32 18.29
N SER A 181 6.29 1.32 19.17
CA SER A 181 5.68 1.11 20.48
C SER A 181 4.45 0.26 20.23
N PRO A 182 4.37 -0.97 20.76
CA PRO A 182 3.34 -1.89 20.34
C PRO A 182 2.03 -1.17 20.54
N VAL A 183 1.29 -0.96 19.44
CA VAL A 183 -0.06 -0.41 19.52
C VAL A 183 -0.86 -1.48 20.23
N ALA A 184 -0.94 -1.36 21.55
CA ALA A 184 -1.65 -2.29 22.39
C ALA A 184 -3.13 -2.07 22.13
N VAL A 185 -3.71 -2.93 21.30
CA VAL A 185 -5.17 -2.99 21.13
C VAL A 185 -5.73 -3.69 22.36
N VAL A 186 -6.16 -2.90 23.32
CA VAL A 186 -6.78 -3.42 24.54
C VAL A 186 -8.29 -3.53 24.31
N PRO A 187 -8.90 -4.71 24.57
CA PRO A 187 -10.35 -4.83 24.55
C PRO A 187 -10.96 -3.97 25.66
N TYR A 188 -11.84 -3.06 25.26
CA TYR A 188 -12.64 -2.20 26.15
C TYR A 188 -14.05 -2.80 26.27
N ASP A 189 -14.55 -2.95 27.50
CA ASP A 189 -15.94 -3.36 27.76
C ASP A 189 -16.84 -2.10 27.82
N PRO A 190 -17.73 -1.89 26.84
CA PRO A 190 -18.60 -0.72 26.83
C PRO A 190 -19.71 -0.73 27.89
N ALA A 191 -20.04 -1.89 28.48
CA ALA A 191 -21.08 -1.98 29.50
C ALA A 191 -20.55 -1.56 30.88
N THR A 192 -19.30 -1.88 31.19
CA THR A 192 -18.68 -1.57 32.50
C THR A 192 -17.69 -0.42 32.44
N GLY A 193 -17.15 -0.11 31.25
CA GLY A 193 -16.10 0.87 31.04
C GLY A 193 -14.69 0.35 31.31
N ASP A 194 -14.50 -0.96 31.50
CA ASP A 194 -13.22 -1.51 31.90
C ASP A 194 -12.30 -1.83 30.73
N TYR A 195 -11.00 -1.68 30.96
CA TYR A 195 -9.95 -2.12 30.05
C TYR A 195 -8.67 -2.50 30.81
N ILE A 196 -7.79 -3.30 30.20
CA ILE A 196 -6.49 -3.69 30.78
C ILE A 196 -5.37 -2.82 30.19
N GLY A 197 -4.71 -2.02 31.01
CA GLY A 197 -3.62 -1.16 30.54
C GLY A 197 -2.41 -1.97 30.02
N PRO A 198 -1.49 -1.33 29.28
CA PRO A 198 -0.23 -1.96 28.83
C PRO A 198 0.64 -2.52 29.98
N ASP A 199 0.40 -2.05 31.20
CA ASP A 199 1.00 -2.52 32.45
C ASP A 199 0.31 -3.75 33.06
N GLY A 200 -0.69 -4.32 32.38
CA GLY A 200 -1.46 -5.48 32.82
C GLY A 200 -2.47 -5.19 33.92
N LYS A 201 -2.66 -3.93 34.32
CA LYS A 201 -3.62 -3.56 35.37
C LYS A 201 -4.98 -3.23 34.78
N ARG A 202 -6.04 -3.54 35.54
CA ARG A 202 -7.42 -3.16 35.18
C ARG A 202 -7.64 -1.68 35.50
N TYR A 203 -8.12 -0.95 34.51
CA TYR A 203 -8.57 0.43 34.62
C TYR A 203 -10.04 0.51 34.24
N THR A 204 -10.73 1.52 34.76
CA THR A 204 -12.15 1.77 34.47
C THR A 204 -12.29 3.20 33.96
N GLN A 205 -12.84 3.35 32.75
CA GLN A 205 -13.19 4.62 32.14
C GLN A 205 -14.71 4.78 32.11
N ALA A 206 -15.27 5.22 33.23
CA ALA A 206 -16.71 5.27 33.49
C ALA A 206 -17.47 6.34 32.69
N ASP A 207 -16.79 7.40 32.25
CA ASP A 207 -17.39 8.50 31.50
C ASP A 207 -17.77 8.14 30.06
N LEU A 208 -17.13 7.12 29.48
CA LEU A 208 -17.44 6.59 28.15
C LEU A 208 -18.55 5.52 28.18
N ALA A 209 -18.63 4.72 29.25
CA ALA A 209 -19.69 3.72 29.42
C ALA A 209 -21.04 4.36 29.80
N HIS A 210 -20.99 5.44 30.58
CA HIS A 210 -22.17 6.19 31.01
C HIS A 210 -21.93 7.69 30.77
N PRO A 211 -22.09 8.17 29.52
CA PRO A 211 -21.87 9.58 29.21
C PRO A 211 -22.92 10.43 29.94
N GLN A 212 -22.55 10.93 31.12
CA GLN A 212 -23.15 12.14 31.71
C GLN A 212 -23.15 13.19 30.61
N ASN A 213 -24.27 13.91 30.37
CA ASN A 213 -24.56 14.89 29.30
C ASN A 213 -23.40 15.84 28.89
N LYS A 214 -22.28 15.28 28.45
CA LYS A 214 -21.04 15.93 28.08
C LYS A 214 -21.05 15.94 26.57
N THR A 215 -21.34 17.11 26.04
CA THR A 215 -21.28 17.33 24.61
C THR A 215 -19.81 17.47 24.19
N TRP A 216 -19.50 17.19 22.93
CA TRP A 216 -18.13 17.30 22.42
C TRP A 216 -17.54 18.72 22.62
N GLN A 217 -18.39 19.75 22.63
CA GLN A 217 -18.01 21.14 22.89
C GLN A 217 -17.36 21.31 24.27
N SER A 218 -17.77 20.52 25.26
CA SER A 218 -17.18 20.56 26.61
C SER A 218 -15.73 20.06 26.66
N MET A 219 -15.26 19.33 25.65
CA MET A 219 -13.87 18.89 25.53
C MET A 219 -12.94 19.97 24.94
N LEU A 220 -13.50 21.06 24.39
CA LEU A 220 -12.76 22.16 23.78
C LEU A 220 -12.53 23.35 24.73
N VAL A 221 -13.10 23.30 25.94
CA VAL A 221 -12.96 24.37 26.94
C VAL A 221 -12.05 23.87 28.04
N ALA A 222 -11.08 24.69 28.46
CA ALA A 222 -10.20 24.35 29.57
C ALA A 222 -11.01 24.07 30.84
N PRO A 223 -10.66 23.05 31.64
CA PRO A 223 -11.38 22.74 32.87
C PRO A 223 -11.32 23.97 33.80
N THR A 224 -12.49 24.46 34.22
CA THR A 224 -12.56 25.44 35.30
C THR A 224 -12.16 24.78 36.62
N PRO A 225 -11.40 25.49 37.47
CA PRO A 225 -10.83 24.94 38.71
C PRO A 225 -11.89 24.51 39.73
#